data_AF-S7IWN6-F1
#
_entry.id   AF-S7IWN6-F1
#
_cell.length_a   1.000
_cell.length_b   1.000
_cell.length_c   1.000
_cell.angle_alpha   90.00
_cell.angle_beta   90.00
_cell.angle_gamma   90.00
#
_symmetry.space_group_name_H-M   'P 1'
#
loop_
_entity.id
_entity.type
_entity.pdbx_description
1 polymer ?
#
loop_
_entity_poly.entity_id
_entity_poly.type
_entity_poly.pdbx_seq_one_letter_code
_entity_poly.pdbx_strand_id
1 'polypeptide(L)' 'MMTAEAIKRSKSGDPRSVAVELGKTIDFEGVTGKISLDTNHDAIKNVFVLTFQKGKPVLLEKRPTGEL' A
#
# COMPACT_ATOMS: atom_id res chain seq x y z
N MET A 1 3.99 -0.86 -10.93
CA MET A 1 4.62 -1.17 -9.62
C MET A 1 4.97 0.14 -8.93
N MET A 2 4.72 0.26 -7.63
CA MET A 2 4.84 1.52 -6.87
C MET A 2 6.23 2.18 -7.00
N THR A 3 7.31 1.40 -6.91
CA THR A 3 8.69 1.90 -7.07
C THR A 3 8.95 2.48 -8.46
N ALA A 4 8.42 1.85 -9.51
CA ALA A 4 8.60 2.36 -10.88
C ALA A 4 7.90 3.72 -11.07
N GLU A 5 6.74 3.92 -10.45
CA GLU A 5 6.07 5.23 -10.46
C GLU A 5 6.86 6.29 -9.69
N ALA A 6 7.45 5.94 -8.54
CA ALA A 6 8.33 6.85 -7.80
C ALA A 6 9.57 7.25 -8.62
N ILE A 7 10.18 6.30 -9.35
CA ILE A 7 11.31 6.59 -10.26
C ILE A 7 10.88 7.52 -11.40
N LYS A 8 9.70 7.31 -11.98
CA LYS A 8 9.17 8.22 -13.02
C LYS A 8 8.95 9.63 -12.47
N ARG A 9 8.42 9.75 -11.25
CA ARG A 9 8.23 11.05 -10.58
C ARG A 9 9.56 11.73 -10.24
N SER A 10 10.55 10.97 -9.77
CA SER A 10 11.87 11.50 -9.39
C SER A 10 12.69 11.96 -10.58
N LYS A 11 12.38 11.48 -11.79
CA LYS A 11 13.15 11.72 -13.03
C LYS A 11 14.63 11.34 -12.88
N SER A 12 14.95 10.42 -11.97
CA SER A 12 16.30 10.04 -11.60
C SER A 12 16.36 8.61 -11.08
N GLY A 13 17.48 7.94 -11.36
CA GLY A 13 17.82 6.65 -10.75
C GLY A 13 18.54 6.77 -9.40
N ASP A 14 18.81 7.99 -8.93
CA ASP A 14 19.45 8.20 -7.63
C ASP A 14 18.57 7.69 -6.47
N PRO A 15 19.08 6.83 -5.59
CA PRO A 15 18.30 6.24 -4.51
C PRO A 15 17.65 7.26 -3.56
N ARG A 16 18.31 8.39 -3.29
CA ARG A 16 17.76 9.41 -2.37
C ARG A 16 16.58 10.12 -3.02
N SER A 17 16.71 10.49 -4.30
CA SER A 17 15.61 11.10 -5.05
C SER A 17 14.40 10.16 -5.15
N VAL A 18 14.64 8.88 -5.41
CA VAL A 18 13.56 7.88 -5.47
C VAL A 18 12.88 7.68 -4.11
N ALA A 19 13.64 7.61 -3.01
CA ALA A 19 13.08 7.46 -1.68
C ALA A 19 12.16 8.63 -1.30
N VAL A 20 12.55 9.87 -1.62
CA VAL A 20 11.72 11.06 -1.40
C VAL A 20 10.40 10.97 -2.15
N GLU A 21 10.41 10.58 -3.43
CA GLU A 21 9.19 10.46 -4.23
C GLU A 21 8.35 9.24 -3.89
N LEU A 22 8.97 8.18 -3.37
CA LEU A 22 8.26 7.01 -2.88
C LEU A 22 7.47 7.36 -1.62
N GLY A 23 8.06 8.10 -0.68
CA GLY A 23 7.39 8.56 0.54
C GLY A 23 6.17 9.46 0.31
N LYS A 24 6.07 10.10 -0.87
CA LYS A 24 4.90 10.91 -1.27
C LYS A 24 3.76 10.09 -1.88
N THR A 25 3.82 8.76 -1.81
CA THR A 25 2.81 7.90 -2.43
C THR A 25 1.50 7.95 -1.65
N ILE A 26 0.46 8.45 -2.31
CA ILE A 26 -0.92 8.50 -1.81
C ILE A 26 -1.83 7.86 -2.87
N ASP A 27 -2.77 7.03 -2.43
CA ASP A 27 -3.82 6.39 -3.24
C ASP A 27 -3.29 5.63 -4.48
N PHE A 28 -2.12 5.00 -4.37
CA PHE A 28 -1.58 4.18 -5.44
C PHE A 28 -2.45 2.92 -5.65
N GLU A 29 -2.98 2.73 -6.86
CA GLU A 29 -3.77 1.57 -7.24
C GLU A 29 -2.89 0.33 -7.41
N GLY A 30 -2.84 -0.50 -6.37
CA GLY A 30 -2.14 -1.78 -6.35
C GLY A 30 -3.07 -2.99 -6.49
N VAL A 31 -2.48 -4.18 -6.67
CA VAL A 31 -3.24 -5.45 -6.75
C VAL A 31 -4.04 -5.71 -5.46
N THR A 32 -3.53 -5.26 -4.31
CA THR A 32 -4.17 -5.40 -2.99
C THR A 32 -5.13 -4.24 -2.67
N GLY A 33 -5.46 -3.40 -3.65
CA GLY A 33 -6.24 -2.16 -3.49
C GLY A 33 -5.36 -0.91 -3.38
N LYS A 34 -5.97 0.20 -2.95
CA LYS A 34 -5.30 1.49 -2.76
C LYS A 34 -4.28 1.44 -1.62
N ILE A 35 -3.12 2.04 -1.87
CA ILE A 35 -1.99 2.12 -0.93
C ILE A 35 -1.56 3.58 -0.77
N SER A 36 -1.48 4.03 0.47
CA SER A 36 -0.86 5.29 0.87
C SER A 36 0.25 5.01 1.88
N LEU A 37 1.29 5.84 1.93
CA LEU A 37 2.35 5.75 2.93
C LEU A 37 2.19 6.87 3.96
N ASP A 38 2.41 6.55 5.24
CA ASP A 38 2.53 7.56 6.29
C ASP A 38 3.96 8.10 6.40
N THR A 39 4.19 8.98 7.40
CA THR A 39 5.49 9.60 7.66
C THR A 39 6.57 8.61 8.09
N ASN A 40 6.18 7.45 8.65
CA ASN A 40 7.09 6.39 9.05
C ASN A 40 7.39 5.42 7.89
N HIS A 41 6.81 5.69 6.70
CA HIS A 41 6.82 4.81 5.54
C HIS A 41 6.02 3.51 5.73
N ASP A 42 5.09 3.49 6.67
CA ASP A 42 4.16 2.40 6.83
C ASP A 42 3.00 2.52 5.83
N ALA A 43 2.59 1.39 5.26
CA ALA A 43 1.53 1.34 4.28
C ALA A 43 0.15 1.34 4.94
N ILE A 44 -0.60 2.43 4.78
CA ILE A 44 -2.00 2.56 5.18
C ILE A 44 -2.86 1.78 4.17
N LYS A 45 -3.42 0.65 4.62
CA LYS A 45 -4.27 -0.27 3.83
C LYS A 45 -5.34 -0.90 4.71
N ASN A 46 -6.49 -1.22 4.11
CA ASN A 46 -7.60 -1.85 4.82
C ASN A 46 -7.19 -3.14 5.54
N VAL A 47 -7.83 -3.42 6.68
CA VAL A 47 -7.68 -4.68 7.41
C VAL A 47 -8.73 -5.67 6.92
N PHE A 48 -8.31 -6.92 6.71
CA PHE A 48 -9.18 -8.00 6.26
C PHE A 48 -9.21 -9.10 7.32
N VAL A 49 -10.40 -9.37 7.87
CA VAL A 49 -10.64 -10.50 8.77
C VAL A 49 -11.04 -11.69 7.93
N LEU A 50 -10.26 -12.76 7.99
CA LEU A 50 -10.51 -14.00 7.27
C LEU A 50 -11.02 -15.08 8.22
N THR A 51 -11.83 -15.98 7.69
CA THR A 51 -12.22 -17.23 8.36
C THR A 51 -11.97 -18.42 7.43
N PHE A 52 -11.98 -19.64 7.96
CA PHE A 52 -11.85 -20.86 7.18
C PHE A 52 -13.20 -21.56 7.06
N GLN A 53 -13.63 -21.84 5.83
CA GLN A 53 -14.80 -22.66 5.54
C GLN A 53 -14.40 -23.78 4.60
N LYS A 54 -14.68 -25.04 4.99
CA LYS A 54 -14.33 -26.24 4.21
C LYS A 54 -12.84 -26.27 3.82
N GLY A 55 -11.96 -25.87 4.74
CA GLY A 55 -10.51 -25.83 4.53
C GLY A 55 -10.01 -24.70 3.62
N LYS A 56 -10.86 -23.76 3.18
CA LYS A 56 -10.46 -22.62 2.36
C LYS A 56 -10.65 -21.30 3.11
N PRO A 57 -9.71 -20.34 2.97
CA PRO A 57 -9.91 -19.00 3.52
C PRO A 57 -11.01 -18.28 2.75
N VAL A 58 -11.88 -17.60 3.49
CA VAL A 58 -12.95 -16.75 2.98
C VAL A 58 -12.91 -15.43 3.74
N LEU A 59 -13.14 -14.34 3.01
CA LEU A 59 -13.24 -13.01 3.60
C LEU A 59 -14.51 -12.92 4.45
N LEU A 60 -14.34 -12.65 5.75
CA LEU A 60 -15.45 -12.43 6.66
C LEU A 60 -15.80 -10.94 6.73
N GLU A 61 -14.79 -10.09 6.87
CA GLU A 61 -14.99 -8.65 7.09
C GLU A 61 -13.83 -7.85 6.51
N LYS A 62 -14.14 -6.67 5.96
CA LYS A 62 -13.16 -5.65 5.56
C LYS A 62 -13.38 -4.42 6.42
N ARG A 63 -12.35 -3.97 7.13
CA ARG A 63 -12.36 -2.73 7.92
C ARG A 63 -11.45 -1.66 7.32
N PRO A 64 -11.92 -0.42 7.16
CA PRO A 64 -11.07 0.71 6.81
C PRO A 64 -9.98 0.94 7.86
N THR A 65 -8.80 1.38 7.41
CA THR A 65 -7.72 1.78 8.33
C THR A 65 -8.11 3.06 9.04
N GLY A 66 -8.25 3.02 10.37
CA GLY A 66 -8.67 4.16 11.19
C GLY A 66 -9.90 3.90 12.08
N GLU A 67 -10.57 2.77 11.91
CA GLU A 67 -11.74 2.35 12.72
C GLU A 67 -11.41 1.21 13.71
N LEU A 68 -10.15 1.14 14.17
CA LEU A 68 -9.68 0.16 15.16
C LEU A 68 -9.50 0.78 16.55
#